data_AF-A0A1F6PV86-F1
#
_entry.id   AF-A0A1F6PV86-F1
#
_cell.length_a   1.000
_cell.length_b   1.000
_cell.length_c   1.000
_cell.angle_alpha   90.00
_cell.angle_beta   90.00
_cell.angle_gamma   90.00
#
_symmetry.space_group_name_H-M   'P 1'
#
loop_
_entity.id
_entity.type
_entity.pdbx_description
1 polymer ?
#
loop_
_entity_poly.entity_id
_entity_poly.type
_entity_poly.pdbx_seq_one_letter_code
_entity_poly.pdbx_strand_id
1 'polypeptide(L)'
;MITLDTNLTLYPGLYYYLPMVKSKNSNAYSAIDQYSEAQAAKGTKIGQHGQIIQAADNTQNANAANQVNNIPTDTASLIEMLKLELPANKAAILKLIPHSELLQFLSLLNKDQLLSGLKLFTKDKLLQFVSNLPKQELLKMLSKMYISPDQILENFSIKELNHFLSSKKIDKSNMIKIFQSLSRVELAQIAEAATGVTQGNKTEAQLLKVIGDLSATQITDGIKGLEYKKMRGIVSEMLKQDATLYTEFTQESLFKQTENFAKTSLVEGMGTLDTNQLIQFLDKLPDNFLALVVTQMDTDTLAQILLNDYQNLLSQVVA
;
A
#
# COMPACT_ATOMS: atom_id res chain seq x y z
N MET A 1 -15.73 39.48 21.97
CA MET A 1 -16.52 38.57 21.11
C MET A 1 -15.80 38.51 19.78
N ILE A 2 -15.02 37.45 19.56
CA ILE A 2 -14.33 37.20 18.29
C ILE A 2 -14.55 35.72 18.02
N THR A 3 -15.36 35.45 17.00
CA THR A 3 -15.62 34.15 16.40
C THR A 3 -14.37 33.68 15.67
N LEU A 4 -14.00 32.41 15.84
CA LEU A 4 -12.98 31.74 15.02
C LEU A 4 -13.64 30.71 14.11
N ASP A 5 -13.26 30.83 12.85
CA ASP A 5 -13.75 30.20 11.64
C ASP A 5 -13.49 28.68 11.65
N THR A 6 -14.55 27.90 11.44
CA THR A 6 -14.50 26.44 11.33
C THR A 6 -14.17 26.06 9.90
N ASN A 7 -12.89 25.87 9.56
CA ASN A 7 -12.46 25.10 8.38
C ASN A 7 -10.97 24.74 8.45
N LEU A 8 -10.66 23.56 9.01
CA LEU A 8 -9.37 22.90 8.82
C LEU A 8 -9.54 21.83 7.75
N THR A 9 -9.55 22.27 6.49
CA THR A 9 -9.34 21.40 5.34
C THR A 9 -7.85 21.05 5.26
N LEU A 10 -7.54 19.76 5.35
CA LEU A 10 -6.21 19.21 5.10
C LEU A 10 -5.86 19.39 3.61
N TYR A 11 -5.26 20.53 3.26
CA TYR A 11 -4.69 20.77 1.94
C TYR A 11 -3.29 20.13 1.82
N PRO A 12 -2.96 19.50 0.68
CA PRO A 12 -1.66 18.90 0.45
C PRO A 12 -0.67 19.97 -0.03
N GLY A 13 0.41 20.16 0.73
CA GLY A 13 1.58 20.93 0.29
C GLY A 13 1.90 22.12 1.19
N LEU A 14 2.43 21.86 2.38
CA LEU A 14 3.27 22.77 3.18
C LEU A 14 3.88 21.95 4.34
N TYR A 15 4.84 21.08 4.02
CA TYR A 15 5.69 20.47 5.04
C TYR A 15 6.99 21.26 5.13
N TYR A 16 6.95 22.43 5.78
CA TYR A 16 8.12 23.05 6.36
C TYR A 16 7.70 23.94 7.54
N TYR A 17 8.45 23.82 8.63
CA TYR A 17 8.33 24.55 9.90
C TYR A 17 7.14 24.21 10.79
N LEU A 18 7.34 23.26 11.70
CA LEU A 18 6.85 23.44 13.06
C LEU A 18 7.72 24.54 13.69
N PRO A 19 7.22 25.76 13.92
CA PRO A 19 7.90 26.64 14.85
C PRO A 19 7.95 25.89 16.18
N MET A 20 9.15 25.75 16.76
CA MET A 20 9.30 25.35 18.15
C MET A 20 8.62 26.39 19.02
N VAL A 21 7.31 26.26 19.19
CA VAL A 21 6.60 26.94 20.25
C VAL A 21 7.02 26.21 21.51
N LYS A 22 8.11 26.69 22.13
CA LYS A 22 8.41 26.38 23.53
C LYS A 22 7.20 26.87 24.34
N SER A 23 6.24 25.97 24.55
CA SER A 23 5.19 26.20 25.53
C SER A 23 5.85 26.26 26.90
N LYS A 24 5.27 27.03 27.82
CA LYS A 24 5.85 27.33 29.14
C LYS A 24 6.02 26.11 30.08
N ASN A 25 5.82 24.88 29.62
CA ASN A 25 6.20 23.66 30.32
C ASN A 25 7.55 23.14 29.82
N SER A 26 8.64 23.79 30.23
CA SER A 26 10.01 23.45 29.84
C SER A 26 10.49 22.10 30.39
N ASN A 27 9.89 21.58 31.46
CA ASN A 27 10.37 20.38 32.16
C ASN A 27 10.10 19.09 31.38
N ALA A 28 8.90 18.97 30.78
CA ALA A 28 8.53 17.81 29.97
C ALA A 28 9.45 17.65 28.75
N TYR A 29 9.82 18.75 28.08
CA TYR A 29 10.70 18.69 26.92
C TYR A 29 12.16 18.33 27.27
N SER A 30 12.68 18.78 28.41
CA SER A 30 14.01 18.38 28.88
C SER A 30 14.08 16.91 29.33
N ALA A 31 12.99 16.37 29.86
CA ALA A 31 12.93 14.97 30.27
C ALA A 31 12.83 13.99 29.08
N ILE A 32 12.18 14.42 27.98
CA ILE A 32 12.12 13.69 26.70
C ILE A 32 13.55 13.44 26.16
N ASP A 33 14.42 14.45 26.19
CA ASP A 33 15.80 14.32 25.68
C ASP A 33 16.64 13.35 26.53
N GLN A 34 16.45 13.32 27.86
CA GLN A 34 17.20 12.44 28.77
C GLN A 34 16.78 10.97 28.69
N TYR A 35 15.50 10.67 28.45
CA TYR A 35 15.03 9.28 28.28
C TYR A 35 15.64 8.63 27.03
N SER A 36 15.72 9.39 25.93
CA SER A 36 16.27 8.91 24.66
C SER A 36 17.72 8.44 24.80
N GLU A 37 18.54 9.19 25.53
CA GLU A 37 19.95 8.84 25.77
C GLU A 37 20.12 7.61 26.68
N ALA A 38 19.24 7.44 27.66
CA ALA A 38 19.31 6.32 28.62
C ALA A 38 18.92 4.95 28.01
N GLN A 39 17.98 4.93 27.06
CA GLN A 39 17.53 3.69 26.40
C GLN A 39 18.40 3.31 25.19
N ALA A 40 19.00 4.27 24.49
CA ALA A 40 19.98 3.98 23.43
C ALA A 40 21.19 3.19 23.96
N ALA A 41 21.51 3.31 25.25
CA ALA A 41 22.62 2.61 25.91
C ALA A 41 22.29 1.18 26.37
N LYS A 42 21.02 0.77 26.41
CA LYS A 42 20.59 -0.54 26.91
C LYS A 42 19.88 -1.33 25.81
N GLY A 43 20.67 -2.05 25.00
CA GLY A 43 20.12 -3.01 24.05
C GLY A 43 19.28 -4.09 24.76
N THR A 44 17.97 -4.06 24.59
CA THR A 44 17.04 -5.00 25.22
C THR A 44 17.14 -6.38 24.56
N LYS A 45 17.47 -7.42 25.34
CA LYS A 45 17.42 -8.82 24.90
C LYS A 45 16.01 -9.37 25.05
N ILE A 46 15.49 -10.02 23.99
CA ILE A 46 14.13 -10.58 23.93
C ILE A 46 14.16 -12.09 24.22
N GLY A 47 13.34 -12.56 25.16
CA GLY A 47 13.10 -13.99 25.43
C GLY A 47 12.00 -14.57 24.54
N GLN A 48 12.07 -15.89 24.28
CA GLN A 48 11.01 -16.62 23.55
C GLN A 48 9.71 -16.58 24.37
N HIS A 49 8.61 -16.13 23.77
CA HIS A 49 7.28 -15.82 24.34
C HIS A 49 7.00 -14.36 24.74
N GLY A 50 7.81 -13.39 24.31
CA GLY A 50 7.41 -11.98 24.41
C GLY A 50 7.31 -11.42 25.84
N GLN A 51 7.83 -12.13 26.83
CA GLN A 51 8.05 -11.57 28.16
C GLN A 51 9.34 -10.75 28.16
N ILE A 52 9.24 -9.49 28.58
CA ILE A 52 10.41 -8.66 28.92
C ILE A 52 11.04 -9.27 30.17
N ILE A 53 12.15 -9.98 30.01
CA ILE A 53 12.97 -10.41 31.14
C ILE A 53 13.79 -9.19 31.57
N GLN A 54 13.36 -8.52 32.65
CA GLN A 54 14.18 -7.50 33.30
C GLN A 54 15.48 -8.14 33.79
N ALA A 55 16.63 -7.65 33.30
CA ALA A 55 17.90 -7.89 33.97
C ALA A 55 17.86 -7.09 35.28
N ALA A 56 17.71 -7.80 36.40
CA ALA A 56 17.76 -7.21 37.73
C ALA A 56 19.20 -6.79 38.04
N ASP A 57 19.51 -5.49 37.88
CA ASP A 57 20.63 -4.87 38.57
C ASP A 57 20.10 -4.07 39.76
N ASN A 58 20.19 -4.71 40.93
CA ASN A 58 20.03 -4.08 42.23
C ASN A 58 21.14 -3.04 42.42
N THR A 59 20.80 -1.77 42.23
CA THR A 59 21.47 -0.68 42.95
C THR A 59 20.40 0.23 43.52
N GLN A 60 20.24 0.14 44.84
CA GLN A 60 19.40 1.03 45.63
C GLN A 60 19.91 2.46 45.48
N ASN A 61 19.18 3.30 44.74
CA ASN A 61 19.29 4.74 44.84
C ASN A 61 18.12 5.24 45.69
N ALA A 62 18.36 5.39 46.99
CA ALA A 62 17.42 5.80 48.02
C ALA A 62 16.91 7.26 47.90
N ASN A 63 17.09 7.90 46.73
CA ASN A 63 16.59 9.25 46.42
C ASN A 63 15.39 9.26 45.46
N ALA A 64 14.94 8.10 44.95
CA ALA A 64 13.77 7.99 44.06
C ALA A 64 12.42 7.82 44.80
N ALA A 65 12.43 7.75 46.15
CA ALA A 65 11.23 7.43 46.93
C ALA A 65 10.27 8.62 47.15
N ASN A 66 10.60 9.84 46.71
CA ASN A 66 9.81 11.06 47.00
C ASN A 66 9.28 11.81 45.76
N GLN A 67 9.11 11.15 44.61
CA GLN A 67 8.51 11.77 43.40
C GLN A 67 7.41 10.92 42.72
N VAL A 68 6.75 10.02 43.44
CA VAL A 68 5.82 9.03 42.82
C VAL A 68 4.33 9.41 42.92
N ASN A 69 3.97 10.63 43.36
CA ASN A 69 2.56 10.95 43.65
C ASN A 69 1.76 11.62 42.51
N ASN A 70 2.32 11.80 41.31
CA ASN A 70 1.66 12.59 40.26
C ASN A 70 1.28 11.80 38.99
N ILE A 71 1.51 10.49 38.92
CA ILE A 71 1.06 9.71 37.75
C ILE A 71 -0.43 9.37 37.94
N PRO A 72 -1.32 9.74 37.00
CA PRO A 72 -2.73 9.38 37.07
C PRO A 72 -2.96 7.87 37.11
N THR A 73 -3.98 7.43 37.85
CA THR A 73 -4.35 6.00 37.96
C THR A 73 -5.43 5.59 36.96
N ASP A 74 -6.01 6.54 36.23
CA ASP A 74 -7.09 6.32 35.26
C ASP A 74 -6.79 7.04 33.93
N THR A 75 -7.37 6.52 32.85
CA THR A 75 -7.11 6.99 31.48
C THR A 75 -7.57 8.43 31.26
N ALA A 76 -8.72 8.83 31.80
CA ALA A 76 -9.28 10.16 31.59
C ALA A 76 -8.37 11.24 32.19
N SER A 77 -7.90 11.04 33.42
CA SER A 77 -6.95 11.93 34.08
C SER A 77 -5.61 11.99 33.33
N LEU A 78 -5.13 10.87 32.76
CA LEU A 78 -3.92 10.86 31.95
C LEU A 78 -4.08 11.64 30.63
N ILE A 79 -5.21 11.45 29.95
CA ILE A 79 -5.54 12.15 28.70
C ILE A 79 -5.59 13.66 28.94
N GLU A 80 -6.23 14.11 30.02
CA GLU A 80 -6.32 15.52 30.36
C GLU A 80 -4.94 16.10 30.69
N MET A 81 -4.17 15.41 31.56
CA MET A 81 -2.86 15.85 32.01
C MET A 81 -1.86 16.00 30.86
N LEU A 82 -1.76 14.99 30.00
CA LEU A 82 -0.83 14.98 28.87
C LEU A 82 -1.42 15.61 27.61
N LYS A 83 -2.69 16.00 27.65
CA LYS A 83 -3.48 16.49 26.50
C LYS A 83 -3.33 15.57 25.30
N LEU A 84 -3.59 14.27 25.51
CA LEU A 84 -3.36 13.24 24.50
C LEU A 84 -4.24 13.43 23.26
N GLU A 85 -5.32 14.22 23.30
CA GLU A 85 -6.08 14.59 22.10
C GLU A 85 -5.27 15.41 21.08
N LEU A 86 -4.15 16.02 21.51
CA LEU A 86 -3.27 16.77 20.63
C LEU A 86 -2.28 15.81 19.93
N PRO A 87 -2.29 15.71 18.59
CA PRO A 87 -1.38 14.81 17.87
C PRO A 87 0.10 15.08 18.15
N ALA A 88 0.47 16.35 18.39
CA ALA A 88 1.83 16.74 18.74
C ALA A 88 2.29 16.12 20.07
N ASN A 89 1.38 16.00 21.04
CA ASN A 89 1.69 15.42 22.35
C ASN A 89 1.78 13.90 22.27
N LYS A 90 0.85 13.24 21.55
CA LYS A 90 0.98 11.82 21.22
C LYS A 90 2.33 11.53 20.57
N ALA A 91 2.70 12.32 19.55
CA ALA A 91 3.94 12.12 18.81
C ALA A 91 5.18 12.29 19.69
N ALA A 92 5.19 13.27 20.61
CA ALA A 92 6.30 13.50 21.52
C ALA A 92 6.56 12.29 22.44
N ILE A 93 5.48 11.69 22.96
CA ILE A 93 5.56 10.50 23.82
C ILE A 93 5.96 9.27 22.99
N LEU A 94 5.30 9.05 21.86
CA LEU A 94 5.53 7.89 20.99
C LEU A 94 6.95 7.84 20.43
N LYS A 95 7.63 8.98 20.26
CA LYS A 95 9.05 9.02 19.84
C LYS A 95 10.01 8.45 20.88
N LEU A 96 9.59 8.31 22.12
CA LEU A 96 10.38 7.69 23.19
C LEU A 96 10.17 6.17 23.26
N ILE A 97 9.19 5.63 22.53
CA ILE A 97 8.89 4.21 22.52
C ILE A 97 9.78 3.51 21.48
N PRO A 98 10.43 2.38 21.83
CA PRO A 98 11.27 1.64 20.90
C PRO A 98 10.54 1.23 19.62
N HIS A 99 11.27 1.18 18.51
CA HIS A 99 10.74 0.80 17.20
C HIS A 99 9.92 -0.50 17.24
N SER A 100 10.43 -1.55 17.89
CA SER A 100 9.76 -2.86 17.99
C SER A 100 8.39 -2.81 18.66
N GLU A 101 8.19 -1.86 19.57
CA GLU A 101 6.93 -1.66 20.29
C GLU A 101 5.99 -0.77 19.47
N LEU A 102 6.51 0.26 18.81
CA LEU A 102 5.76 1.06 17.83
C LEU A 102 5.17 0.18 16.70
N LEU A 103 5.87 -0.87 16.28
CA LEU A 103 5.34 -1.84 15.31
C LEU A 103 4.16 -2.64 15.85
N GLN A 104 4.19 -3.02 17.13
CA GLN A 104 3.07 -3.73 17.77
C GLN A 104 1.83 -2.84 17.79
N PHE A 105 2.02 -1.54 18.02
CA PHE A 105 0.93 -0.56 18.00
C PHE A 105 0.28 -0.40 16.62
N LEU A 106 1.00 -0.67 15.52
CA LEU A 106 0.39 -0.66 14.19
C LEU A 106 -0.73 -1.71 14.05
N SER A 107 -0.65 -2.85 14.76
CA SER A 107 -1.72 -3.87 14.70
C SER A 107 -3.04 -3.42 15.35
N LEU A 108 -3.00 -2.35 16.15
CA LEU A 108 -4.17 -1.73 16.78
C LEU A 108 -4.81 -0.67 15.87
N LEU A 109 -4.16 -0.33 14.75
CA LEU A 109 -4.70 0.60 13.77
C LEU A 109 -5.60 -0.11 12.77
N ASN A 110 -6.65 0.57 12.34
CA ASN A 110 -7.47 0.12 11.23
C ASN A 110 -6.74 0.28 9.88
N LYS A 111 -7.28 -0.34 8.84
CA LYS A 111 -6.65 -0.36 7.51
C LYS A 111 -6.42 1.03 6.93
N ASP A 112 -7.36 1.95 7.09
CA ASP A 112 -7.26 3.31 6.55
C ASP A 112 -6.14 4.12 7.23
N GLN A 113 -5.95 3.93 8.54
CA GLN A 113 -4.85 4.53 9.30
C GLN A 113 -3.49 4.00 8.84
N LEU A 114 -3.38 2.70 8.54
CA LEU A 114 -2.17 2.11 7.97
C LEU A 114 -1.88 2.63 6.56
N LEU A 115 -2.90 2.74 5.71
CA LEU A 115 -2.78 3.31 4.37
C LEU A 115 -2.38 4.79 4.41
N SER A 116 -2.88 5.54 5.39
CA SER A 116 -2.43 6.91 5.65
C SER A 116 -0.92 6.95 5.93
N GLY A 117 -0.40 5.99 6.70
CA GLY A 117 1.03 5.83 6.95
C GLY A 117 1.86 5.62 5.69
N LEU A 118 1.33 4.87 4.70
CA LEU A 118 2.03 4.67 3.43
C LEU A 118 2.24 5.97 2.64
N LYS A 119 1.44 7.01 2.89
CA LYS A 119 1.59 8.33 2.23
C LYS A 119 2.89 9.03 2.63
N LEU A 120 3.54 8.62 3.74
CA LEU A 120 4.83 9.15 4.19
C LEU A 120 5.99 8.67 3.32
N PHE A 121 5.83 7.59 2.55
CA PHE A 121 6.82 7.15 1.57
C PHE A 121 6.82 8.03 0.31
N THR A 122 7.95 8.00 -0.40
CA THR A 122 8.05 8.55 -1.76
C THR A 122 7.40 7.59 -2.76
N LYS A 123 7.05 8.08 -3.96
CA LYS A 123 6.50 7.24 -5.03
C LYS A 123 7.45 6.08 -5.36
N ASP A 124 8.75 6.36 -5.51
CA ASP A 124 9.75 5.35 -5.84
C ASP A 124 9.83 4.25 -4.79
N LYS A 125 9.72 4.60 -3.50
CA LYS A 125 9.73 3.61 -2.43
C LYS A 125 8.48 2.73 -2.45
N LEU A 126 7.31 3.30 -2.75
CA LEU A 126 6.08 2.53 -2.94
C LEU A 126 6.19 1.60 -4.16
N LEU A 127 6.75 2.07 -5.27
CA LEU A 127 7.00 1.22 -6.45
C LEU A 127 7.94 0.06 -6.14
N GLN A 128 8.97 0.25 -5.30
CA GLN A 128 9.81 -0.85 -4.83
C GLN A 128 9.04 -1.89 -3.99
N PHE A 129 8.05 -1.47 -3.22
CA PHE A 129 7.19 -2.43 -2.51
C PHE A 129 6.31 -3.20 -3.50
N VAL A 130 5.70 -2.47 -4.44
CA VAL A 130 4.83 -3.02 -5.47
C VAL A 130 5.59 -4.00 -6.39
N SER A 131 6.86 -3.73 -6.74
CA SER A 131 7.65 -4.61 -7.60
C SER A 131 7.89 -6.00 -6.99
N ASN A 132 7.86 -6.10 -5.65
CA ASN A 132 8.06 -7.33 -4.91
C ASN A 132 6.74 -8.08 -4.61
N LEU A 133 5.59 -7.52 -5.01
CA LEU A 133 4.31 -8.17 -4.80
C LEU A 133 4.16 -9.39 -5.72
N PRO A 134 3.52 -10.47 -5.22
CA PRO A 134 3.10 -11.57 -6.08
C PRO A 134 2.15 -11.10 -7.19
N LYS A 135 2.18 -11.77 -8.34
CA LYS A 135 1.32 -11.46 -9.49
C LYS A 135 -0.16 -11.28 -9.11
N GLN A 136 -0.70 -12.14 -8.23
CA GLN A 136 -2.10 -12.07 -7.81
C GLN A 136 -2.43 -10.78 -7.04
N GLU A 137 -1.53 -10.31 -6.19
CA GLU A 137 -1.72 -9.05 -5.46
C GLU A 137 -1.59 -7.84 -6.39
N LEU A 138 -0.65 -7.88 -7.34
CA LEU A 138 -0.57 -6.88 -8.40
C LEU A 138 -1.87 -6.79 -9.21
N LEU A 139 -2.44 -7.94 -9.59
CA LEU A 139 -3.70 -7.97 -10.33
C LEU A 139 -4.84 -7.38 -9.51
N LYS A 140 -4.99 -7.74 -8.24
CA LYS A 140 -5.99 -7.12 -7.35
C LYS A 140 -5.80 -5.60 -7.28
N MET A 141 -4.56 -5.15 -7.13
CA MET A 141 -4.21 -3.73 -7.07
C MET A 141 -4.62 -3.01 -8.36
N LEU A 142 -4.25 -3.56 -9.52
CA LEU A 142 -4.58 -3.01 -10.83
C LEU A 142 -6.09 -3.02 -11.09
N SER A 143 -6.80 -4.07 -10.70
CA SER A 143 -8.27 -4.15 -10.84
C SER A 143 -9.00 -3.14 -9.97
N LYS A 144 -8.41 -2.72 -8.84
CA LYS A 144 -8.95 -1.62 -8.03
C LYS A 144 -8.68 -0.25 -8.66
N MET A 145 -7.53 -0.09 -9.31
CA MET A 145 -7.08 1.19 -9.85
C MET A 145 -7.60 1.49 -11.26
N TYR A 146 -7.86 0.47 -12.07
CA TYR A 146 -8.34 0.60 -13.44
C TYR A 146 -9.84 0.32 -13.55
N ILE A 147 -10.51 1.08 -14.42
CA ILE A 147 -11.96 0.99 -14.65
C ILE A 147 -12.25 -0.03 -15.76
N SER A 148 -11.33 -0.24 -16.72
CA SER A 148 -11.54 -1.15 -17.85
C SER A 148 -10.27 -1.87 -18.32
N PRO A 149 -10.43 -3.04 -19.00
CA PRO A 149 -9.31 -3.73 -19.65
C PRO A 149 -8.56 -2.85 -20.67
N ASP A 150 -9.28 -1.99 -21.40
CA ASP A 150 -8.68 -1.09 -22.38
C ASP A 150 -7.65 -0.14 -21.76
N GLN A 151 -7.92 0.35 -20.54
CA GLN A 151 -6.98 1.21 -19.80
C GLN A 151 -5.75 0.45 -19.32
N ILE A 152 -5.93 -0.81 -18.88
CA ILE A 152 -4.81 -1.66 -18.47
C ILE A 152 -3.88 -1.90 -19.66
N LEU A 153 -4.44 -2.22 -20.83
CA LEU A 153 -3.67 -2.60 -22.01
C LEU A 153 -3.03 -1.43 -22.75
N GLU A 154 -3.38 -0.19 -22.44
CA GLU A 154 -2.95 0.99 -23.20
C GLU A 154 -1.43 1.06 -23.34
N ASN A 155 -0.71 0.78 -22.25
CA ASN A 155 0.75 0.85 -22.16
C ASN A 155 1.45 -0.52 -22.27
N PHE A 156 0.73 -1.56 -22.72
CA PHE A 156 1.35 -2.86 -22.96
C PHE A 156 2.21 -2.83 -24.23
N SER A 157 3.33 -3.56 -24.23
CA SER A 157 4.14 -3.67 -25.44
C SER A 157 3.53 -4.68 -26.42
N ILE A 158 3.81 -4.53 -27.71
CA ILE A 158 3.43 -5.54 -28.72
C ILE A 158 3.98 -6.93 -28.37
N LYS A 159 5.17 -7.00 -27.77
CA LYS A 159 5.80 -8.25 -27.31
C LYS A 159 4.98 -8.92 -26.22
N GLU A 160 4.45 -8.15 -25.28
CA GLU A 160 3.62 -8.66 -24.20
C GLU A 160 2.26 -9.16 -24.70
N LEU A 161 1.63 -8.43 -25.62
CA LEU A 161 0.39 -8.89 -26.25
C LEU A 161 0.61 -10.17 -27.06
N ASN A 162 1.73 -10.28 -27.78
CA ASN A 162 2.11 -11.50 -28.48
C ASN A 162 2.39 -12.67 -27.53
N HIS A 163 3.02 -12.41 -26.38
CA HIS A 163 3.22 -13.39 -25.32
C HIS A 163 1.89 -13.90 -24.79
N PHE A 164 0.98 -12.98 -24.42
CA PHE A 164 -0.38 -13.30 -23.99
C PHE A 164 -1.09 -14.20 -24.99
N LEU A 165 -1.16 -13.80 -26.27
CA LEU A 165 -1.83 -14.55 -27.33
C LEU A 165 -1.23 -15.96 -27.58
N SER A 166 0.00 -16.19 -27.13
CA SER A 166 0.67 -17.49 -27.23
C SER A 166 0.40 -18.41 -26.03
N SER A 167 -0.38 -17.95 -25.04
CA SER A 167 -0.75 -18.77 -23.89
C SER A 167 -1.62 -19.96 -24.29
N LYS A 168 -1.31 -21.13 -23.72
CA LYS A 168 -2.10 -22.35 -23.87
C LYS A 168 -3.49 -22.27 -23.22
N LYS A 169 -3.71 -21.28 -22.35
CA LYS A 169 -5.02 -21.08 -21.71
C LYS A 169 -6.01 -20.31 -22.59
N ILE A 170 -5.53 -19.66 -23.64
CA ILE A 170 -6.41 -18.99 -24.60
C ILE A 170 -6.87 -20.04 -25.60
N ASP A 171 -8.12 -20.44 -25.50
CA ASP A 171 -8.69 -21.42 -26.41
C ASP A 171 -9.35 -20.75 -27.62
N LYS A 172 -9.60 -21.56 -28.65
CA LYS A 172 -10.26 -21.13 -29.89
C LYS A 172 -11.67 -20.59 -29.64
N SER A 173 -12.36 -21.07 -28.62
CA SER A 173 -13.73 -20.62 -28.31
C SER A 173 -13.74 -19.19 -27.75
N ASN A 174 -12.72 -18.79 -26.98
CA ASN A 174 -12.53 -17.40 -26.54
C ASN A 174 -12.38 -16.45 -27.74
N MET A 175 -11.70 -16.91 -28.80
CA MET A 175 -11.40 -16.10 -29.99
C MET A 175 -12.60 -15.96 -30.94
N ILE A 176 -13.31 -17.07 -31.22
CA ILE A 176 -14.34 -17.10 -32.26
C ILE A 176 -15.50 -16.14 -31.99
N LYS A 177 -15.93 -16.01 -30.72
CA LYS A 177 -17.03 -15.09 -30.36
C LYS A 177 -16.67 -13.63 -30.67
N ILE A 178 -15.41 -13.26 -30.49
CA ILE A 178 -14.91 -11.91 -30.77
C ILE A 178 -14.92 -11.65 -32.28
N PHE A 179 -14.62 -12.66 -33.10
CA PHE A 179 -14.59 -12.50 -34.54
C PHE A 179 -15.96 -12.20 -35.16
N GLN A 180 -17.05 -12.58 -34.50
CA GLN A 180 -18.40 -12.24 -34.97
C GLN A 180 -18.69 -10.73 -34.94
N SER A 181 -17.96 -9.94 -34.15
CA SER A 181 -18.09 -8.48 -34.08
C SER A 181 -17.06 -7.72 -34.91
N LEU A 182 -16.14 -8.41 -35.59
CA LEU A 182 -15.13 -7.79 -36.44
C LEU A 182 -15.67 -7.49 -37.83
N SER A 183 -15.13 -6.45 -38.46
CA SER A 183 -15.47 -6.11 -39.85
C SER A 183 -14.92 -7.15 -40.83
N ARG A 184 -15.54 -7.24 -42.02
CA ARG A 184 -15.01 -8.03 -43.15
C ARG A 184 -13.50 -7.84 -43.40
N VAL A 185 -13.01 -6.60 -43.34
CA VAL A 185 -11.60 -6.29 -43.62
C VAL A 185 -10.69 -6.93 -42.57
N GLU A 186 -11.08 -6.87 -41.30
CA GLU A 186 -10.32 -7.46 -40.20
C GLU A 186 -10.33 -8.99 -40.26
N LEU A 187 -11.50 -9.58 -40.56
CA LEU A 187 -11.63 -11.01 -40.77
C LEU A 187 -10.76 -11.51 -41.94
N ALA A 188 -10.71 -10.75 -43.03
CA ALA A 188 -9.82 -11.05 -44.16
C ALA A 188 -8.35 -10.99 -43.73
N GLN A 189 -7.93 -9.93 -43.02
CA GLN A 189 -6.55 -9.80 -42.52
C GLN A 189 -6.14 -10.98 -41.61
N ILE A 190 -7.00 -11.38 -40.67
CA ILE A 190 -6.75 -12.53 -39.79
C ILE A 190 -6.59 -13.82 -40.61
N ALA A 191 -7.53 -14.08 -41.53
CA ALA A 191 -7.52 -15.29 -42.34
C ALA A 191 -6.31 -15.34 -43.30
N GLU A 192 -5.93 -14.21 -43.89
CA GLU A 192 -4.74 -14.08 -44.75
C GLU A 192 -3.46 -14.30 -43.97
N ALA A 193 -3.31 -13.65 -42.81
CA ALA A 193 -2.13 -13.82 -41.94
C ALA A 193 -2.01 -15.27 -41.42
N ALA A 194 -3.13 -15.92 -41.12
CA ALA A 194 -3.14 -17.30 -40.61
C ALA A 194 -2.90 -18.38 -41.70
N THR A 195 -3.27 -18.11 -42.95
CA THR A 195 -3.22 -19.10 -44.06
C THR A 195 -2.12 -18.82 -45.07
N GLY A 196 -1.61 -17.59 -45.14
CA GLY A 196 -0.72 -17.12 -46.20
C GLY A 196 -1.41 -16.92 -47.57
N VAL A 197 -2.75 -17.02 -47.63
CA VAL A 197 -3.52 -16.93 -48.88
C VAL A 197 -4.47 -15.75 -48.84
N THR A 198 -4.49 -14.93 -49.89
CA THR A 198 -5.41 -13.78 -50.04
C THR A 198 -6.88 -14.22 -49.96
N GLN A 199 -7.67 -13.53 -49.13
CA GLN A 199 -9.08 -13.81 -48.85
C GLN A 199 -10.01 -12.63 -49.20
N GLY A 200 -9.47 -11.55 -49.80
CA GLY A 200 -10.17 -10.29 -50.06
C GLY A 200 -11.43 -10.34 -50.93
N ASN A 201 -11.78 -11.47 -51.54
CA ASN A 201 -13.03 -11.67 -52.31
C ASN A 201 -14.14 -12.38 -51.52
N LYS A 202 -13.86 -12.90 -50.31
CA LYS A 202 -14.84 -13.65 -49.50
C LYS A 202 -15.81 -12.73 -48.77
N THR A 203 -17.02 -13.22 -48.51
CA THR A 203 -17.99 -12.56 -47.62
C THR A 203 -17.63 -12.79 -46.14
N GLU A 204 -18.22 -12.04 -45.22
CA GLU A 204 -18.00 -12.21 -43.77
C GLU A 204 -18.31 -13.64 -43.30
N ALA A 205 -19.45 -14.21 -43.73
CA ALA A 205 -19.82 -15.58 -43.40
C ALA A 205 -18.80 -16.61 -43.93
N GLN A 206 -18.24 -16.38 -45.12
CA GLN A 206 -17.20 -17.25 -45.69
C GLN A 206 -15.88 -17.11 -44.92
N LEU A 207 -15.51 -15.91 -44.51
CA LEU A 207 -14.31 -15.66 -43.70
C LEU A 207 -14.41 -16.27 -42.32
N LEU A 208 -15.56 -16.13 -41.65
CA LEU A 208 -15.83 -16.77 -40.37
C LEU A 208 -15.75 -18.29 -40.47
N LYS A 209 -16.22 -18.89 -41.58
CA LYS A 209 -16.04 -20.32 -41.83
C LYS A 209 -14.57 -20.72 -41.98
N VAL A 210 -13.79 -19.97 -42.77
CA VAL A 210 -12.35 -20.20 -42.93
C VAL A 210 -11.65 -20.15 -41.57
N ILE A 211 -11.89 -19.10 -40.78
CA ILE A 211 -11.30 -18.94 -39.45
C ILE A 211 -11.77 -20.05 -38.50
N GLY A 212 -13.04 -20.46 -38.61
CA GLY A 212 -13.63 -21.56 -37.87
C GLY A 212 -12.97 -22.92 -38.13
N ASP A 213 -12.29 -23.10 -39.27
CA ASP A 213 -11.57 -24.33 -39.61
C ASP A 213 -10.09 -24.31 -39.17
N LEU A 214 -9.56 -23.15 -38.77
CA LEU A 214 -8.16 -22.99 -38.33
C LEU A 214 -7.89 -23.61 -36.95
N SER A 215 -6.65 -24.02 -36.72
CA SER A 215 -6.17 -24.34 -35.37
C SER A 215 -6.04 -23.09 -34.49
N ALA A 216 -6.03 -23.26 -33.16
CA ALA A 216 -5.83 -22.14 -32.23
C ALA A 216 -4.52 -21.38 -32.51
N THR A 217 -3.44 -22.10 -32.81
CA THR A 217 -2.14 -21.50 -33.17
C THR A 217 -2.24 -20.63 -34.41
N GLN A 218 -2.87 -21.13 -35.48
CA GLN A 218 -3.05 -20.35 -36.71
C GLN A 218 -3.89 -19.10 -36.48
N ILE A 219 -4.93 -19.19 -35.65
CA ILE A 219 -5.75 -18.03 -35.28
C ILE A 219 -4.90 -17.01 -34.51
N THR A 220 -4.14 -17.45 -33.52
CA THR A 220 -3.20 -16.62 -32.77
C THR A 220 -2.22 -15.90 -33.70
N ASP A 221 -1.62 -16.61 -34.66
CA ASP A 221 -0.69 -16.02 -35.62
C ASP A 221 -1.40 -15.01 -36.54
N GLY A 222 -2.65 -15.30 -36.93
CA GLY A 222 -3.50 -14.36 -37.64
C GLY A 222 -3.75 -13.07 -36.86
N ILE A 223 -4.06 -13.16 -35.56
CA ILE A 223 -4.26 -12.00 -34.69
C ILE A 223 -2.96 -11.18 -34.56
N LYS A 224 -1.80 -11.84 -34.39
CA LYS A 224 -0.49 -11.19 -34.28
C LYS A 224 -0.08 -10.43 -35.56
N GLY A 225 -0.65 -10.78 -36.70
CA GLY A 225 -0.46 -10.08 -37.97
C GLY A 225 -1.23 -8.74 -38.08
N LEU A 226 -2.11 -8.43 -37.13
CA LEU A 226 -2.89 -7.20 -37.14
C LEU A 226 -2.09 -5.99 -36.63
N GLU A 227 -2.56 -4.80 -36.99
CA GLU A 227 -2.09 -3.57 -36.36
C GLU A 227 -2.30 -3.60 -34.84
N TYR A 228 -1.35 -3.02 -34.11
CA TYR A 228 -1.30 -3.03 -32.64
C TYR A 228 -2.65 -2.65 -31.99
N LYS A 229 -3.31 -1.60 -32.48
CA LYS A 229 -4.61 -1.14 -31.93
C LYS A 229 -5.70 -2.22 -32.03
N LYS A 230 -5.75 -2.95 -33.14
CA LYS A 230 -6.74 -4.01 -33.39
C LYS A 230 -6.43 -5.24 -32.55
N MET A 231 -5.17 -5.65 -32.52
CA MET A 231 -4.72 -6.75 -31.67
C MET A 231 -5.04 -6.48 -30.20
N ARG A 232 -4.74 -5.27 -29.71
CA ARG A 232 -5.09 -4.83 -28.35
C ARG A 232 -6.59 -4.88 -28.11
N GLY A 233 -7.41 -4.44 -29.07
CA GLY A 233 -8.87 -4.53 -28.99
C GLY A 233 -9.36 -5.97 -28.83
N ILE A 234 -8.81 -6.91 -29.60
CA ILE A 234 -9.14 -8.33 -29.47
C ILE A 234 -8.74 -8.87 -28.09
N VAL A 235 -7.54 -8.57 -27.61
CA VAL A 235 -7.09 -8.98 -26.26
C VAL A 235 -7.98 -8.37 -25.16
N SER A 236 -8.41 -7.12 -25.32
CA SER A 236 -9.35 -6.47 -24.40
C SER A 236 -10.67 -7.23 -24.31
N GLU A 237 -11.25 -7.61 -25.46
CA GLU A 237 -12.49 -8.39 -25.50
C GLU A 237 -12.32 -9.79 -24.90
N MET A 238 -11.14 -10.43 -25.04
CA MET A 238 -10.83 -11.68 -24.36
C MET A 238 -10.88 -11.53 -22.84
N LEU A 239 -10.28 -10.46 -22.31
CA LEU A 239 -10.26 -10.17 -20.87
C LEU A 239 -11.63 -9.79 -20.32
N LYS A 240 -12.49 -9.17 -21.13
CA LYS A 240 -13.90 -8.89 -20.76
C LYS A 240 -14.71 -10.18 -20.63
N GLN A 241 -14.43 -11.17 -21.46
CA GLN A 241 -15.09 -12.48 -21.40
C GLN A 241 -14.55 -13.35 -20.26
N ASP A 242 -13.24 -13.30 -20.01
CA ASP A 242 -12.59 -14.07 -18.95
C ASP A 242 -11.46 -13.27 -18.29
N ALA A 243 -11.76 -12.73 -17.12
CA ALA A 243 -10.78 -11.98 -16.32
C ALA A 243 -9.64 -12.86 -15.77
N THR A 244 -9.78 -14.20 -15.75
CA THR A 244 -8.68 -15.06 -15.30
C THR A 244 -7.48 -15.02 -16.24
N LEU A 245 -7.70 -14.61 -17.50
CA LEU A 245 -6.65 -14.45 -18.51
C LEU A 245 -5.66 -13.34 -18.17
N TYR A 246 -5.97 -12.40 -17.26
CA TYR A 246 -4.98 -11.43 -16.76
C TYR A 246 -3.73 -12.10 -16.17
N THR A 247 -3.86 -13.34 -15.69
CA THR A 247 -2.75 -14.12 -15.14
C THR A 247 -1.71 -14.53 -16.19
N GLU A 248 -2.06 -14.46 -17.47
CA GLU A 248 -1.21 -14.81 -18.61
C GLU A 248 -0.24 -13.68 -18.99
N PHE A 249 -0.44 -12.47 -18.48
CA PHE A 249 0.56 -11.41 -18.58
C PHE A 249 1.74 -11.64 -17.65
N THR A 250 2.92 -11.19 -18.06
CA THR A 250 4.12 -11.25 -17.24
C THR A 250 3.99 -10.34 -16.02
N GLN A 251 4.60 -10.74 -14.90
CA GLN A 251 4.61 -9.92 -13.68
C GLN A 251 5.28 -8.56 -13.93
N GLU A 252 6.35 -8.53 -14.74
CA GLU A 252 7.03 -7.30 -15.12
C GLU A 252 6.11 -6.32 -15.85
N SER A 253 5.35 -6.80 -16.85
CA SER A 253 4.43 -5.93 -17.61
C SER A 253 3.27 -5.42 -16.75
N LEU A 254 2.78 -6.23 -15.80
CA LEU A 254 1.79 -5.79 -14.83
C LEU A 254 2.37 -4.74 -13.87
N PHE A 255 3.58 -4.95 -13.35
CA PHE A 255 4.28 -3.98 -12.53
C PHE A 255 4.47 -2.65 -13.26
N LYS A 256 4.91 -2.67 -14.53
CA LYS A 256 5.09 -1.44 -15.34
C LYS A 256 3.82 -0.60 -15.46
N GLN A 257 2.64 -1.21 -15.40
CA GLN A 257 1.39 -0.44 -15.38
C GLN A 257 1.28 0.45 -14.14
N THR A 258 1.79 -0.02 -13.00
CA THR A 258 1.75 0.70 -11.73
C THR A 258 2.57 1.99 -11.77
N GLU A 259 3.61 2.05 -12.60
CA GLU A 259 4.50 3.21 -12.75
C GLU A 259 3.75 4.46 -13.28
N ASN A 260 2.68 4.24 -14.06
CA ASN A 260 1.89 5.31 -14.66
C ASN A 260 0.99 6.04 -13.66
N PHE A 261 0.83 5.50 -12.45
CA PHE A 261 -0.08 6.07 -11.47
C PHE A 261 0.58 7.10 -10.56
N ALA A 262 -0.23 8.04 -10.10
CA ALA A 262 0.17 8.98 -9.05
C ALA A 262 0.36 8.25 -7.72
N LYS A 263 1.16 8.84 -6.82
CA LYS A 263 1.41 8.30 -5.47
C LYS A 263 0.12 7.99 -4.71
N THR A 264 -0.87 8.87 -4.81
CA THR A 264 -2.17 8.72 -4.14
C THR A 264 -2.92 7.48 -4.62
N SER A 265 -2.97 7.25 -5.93
CA SER A 265 -3.60 6.08 -6.53
C SER A 265 -2.85 4.78 -6.18
N LEU A 266 -1.51 4.82 -6.10
CA LEU A 266 -0.72 3.67 -5.64
C LEU A 266 -1.08 3.27 -4.20
N VAL A 267 -1.16 4.24 -3.29
CA VAL A 267 -1.57 3.99 -1.90
C VAL A 267 -2.99 3.43 -1.83
N GLU A 268 -3.91 3.96 -2.63
CA GLU A 268 -5.29 3.45 -2.71
C GLU A 268 -5.33 2.00 -3.21
N GLY A 269 -4.55 1.70 -4.25
CA GLY A 269 -4.36 0.35 -4.78
C GLY A 269 -3.83 -0.60 -3.70
N MET A 270 -2.78 -0.21 -2.97
CA MET A 270 -2.21 -1.00 -1.86
C MET A 270 -3.24 -1.29 -0.75
N GLY A 271 -4.37 -0.59 -0.74
CA GLY A 271 -5.54 -0.95 0.07
C GLY A 271 -6.17 -2.31 -0.25
N THR A 272 -5.76 -3.03 -1.30
CA THR A 272 -6.14 -4.44 -1.51
C THR A 272 -5.32 -5.44 -0.70
N LEU A 273 -4.13 -5.03 -0.24
CA LEU A 273 -3.20 -5.88 0.50
C LEU A 273 -3.73 -6.20 1.90
N ASP A 274 -3.22 -7.29 2.49
CA ASP A 274 -3.57 -7.63 3.87
C ASP A 274 -2.90 -6.69 4.88
N THR A 275 -3.47 -6.61 6.08
CA THR A 275 -2.97 -5.73 7.15
C THR A 275 -1.51 -6.04 7.53
N ASN A 276 -1.10 -7.31 7.52
CA ASN A 276 0.25 -7.71 7.90
C ASN A 276 1.28 -7.23 6.88
N GLN A 277 0.97 -7.31 5.58
CA GLN A 277 1.78 -6.76 4.50
C GLN A 277 1.92 -5.24 4.62
N LEU A 278 0.83 -4.54 4.95
CA LEU A 278 0.88 -3.10 5.19
C LEU A 278 1.81 -2.75 6.37
N ILE A 279 1.72 -3.51 7.47
CA ILE A 279 2.61 -3.35 8.63
C ILE A 279 4.07 -3.62 8.25
N GLN A 280 4.35 -4.67 7.47
CA GLN A 280 5.72 -4.97 6.98
C GLN A 280 6.31 -3.85 6.12
N PHE A 281 5.49 -3.11 5.39
CA PHE A 281 5.95 -1.93 4.66
C PHE A 281 6.21 -0.75 5.60
N LEU A 282 5.32 -0.52 6.58
CA LEU A 282 5.47 0.55 7.56
C LEU A 282 6.67 0.33 8.50
N ASP A 283 7.11 -0.91 8.72
CA ASP A 283 8.38 -1.27 9.36
C ASP A 283 9.61 -0.64 8.69
N LYS A 284 9.49 -0.24 7.41
CA LYS A 284 10.57 0.48 6.70
C LYS A 284 10.56 1.99 6.93
N LEU A 285 9.65 2.52 7.76
CA LEU A 285 9.66 3.91 8.17
C LEU A 285 10.67 4.13 9.30
N PRO A 286 11.43 5.24 9.26
CA PRO A 286 12.14 5.74 10.44
C PRO A 286 11.20 5.95 11.63
N ASP A 287 11.72 5.77 12.85
CA ASP A 287 10.96 5.83 14.11
C ASP A 287 10.11 7.10 14.25
N ASN A 288 10.66 8.25 13.85
CA ASN A 288 9.93 9.51 13.86
C ASN A 288 8.66 9.48 13.00
N PHE A 289 8.69 8.83 11.84
CA PHE A 289 7.53 8.69 10.97
C PHE A 289 6.61 7.58 11.46
N LEU A 290 7.16 6.48 11.97
CA LEU A 290 6.37 5.41 12.56
C LEU A 290 5.55 5.91 13.76
N ALA A 291 6.16 6.68 14.65
CA ALA A 291 5.48 7.37 15.75
C ALA A 291 4.35 8.28 15.24
N LEU A 292 4.56 9.02 14.15
CA LEU A 292 3.49 9.82 13.53
C LEU A 292 2.34 8.95 13.03
N VAL A 293 2.60 7.78 12.45
CA VAL A 293 1.53 6.86 12.03
C VAL A 293 0.72 6.40 13.25
N VAL A 294 1.42 6.03 14.32
CA VAL A 294 0.82 5.55 15.57
C VAL A 294 -0.02 6.62 16.28
N THR A 295 0.23 7.93 16.06
CA THR A 295 -0.62 9.00 16.63
C THR A 295 -2.08 8.90 16.20
N GLN A 296 -2.36 8.20 15.10
CA GLN A 296 -3.73 7.96 14.62
C GLN A 296 -4.49 6.95 15.49
N MET A 297 -3.81 6.26 16.41
CA MET A 297 -4.46 5.39 17.40
C MET A 297 -5.47 6.18 18.22
N ASP A 298 -6.56 5.51 18.54
CA ASP A 298 -7.56 5.99 19.48
C ASP A 298 -6.92 6.49 20.80
N THR A 299 -7.38 7.64 21.29
CA THR A 299 -6.74 8.32 22.42
C THR A 299 -6.87 7.51 23.71
N ASP A 300 -8.04 6.92 23.96
CA ASP A 300 -8.28 6.06 25.13
C ASP A 300 -7.40 4.81 25.08
N THR A 301 -7.29 4.19 23.92
CA THR A 301 -6.42 3.03 23.69
C THR A 301 -4.96 3.37 24.00
N LEU A 302 -4.45 4.50 23.49
CA LEU A 302 -3.09 4.95 23.77
C LEU A 302 -2.89 5.22 25.26
N ALA A 303 -3.84 5.91 25.91
CA ALA A 303 -3.78 6.19 27.34
C ALA A 303 -3.73 4.91 28.18
N GLN A 304 -4.55 3.91 27.82
CA GLN A 304 -4.58 2.63 28.50
C GLN A 304 -3.25 1.88 28.40
N ILE A 305 -2.63 1.87 27.21
CA ILE A 305 -1.31 1.27 26.99
C ILE A 305 -0.26 1.98 27.84
N LEU A 306 -0.25 3.33 27.82
CA LEU A 306 0.71 4.11 28.58
C LEU A 306 0.63 3.85 30.09
N LEU A 307 -0.59 3.74 30.64
CA LEU A 307 -0.81 3.44 32.06
C LEU A 307 -0.39 2.03 32.46
N ASN A 308 -0.62 1.05 31.59
CA ASN A 308 -0.37 -0.35 31.92
C ASN A 308 1.11 -0.72 31.75
N ASP A 309 1.70 -0.29 30.63
CA ASP A 309 2.96 -0.86 30.15
C ASP A 309 4.13 0.14 30.22
N TYR A 310 3.83 1.45 30.36
CA TYR A 310 4.83 2.53 30.28
C TYR A 310 4.86 3.45 31.51
N GLN A 311 4.55 2.95 32.71
CA GLN A 311 4.57 3.76 33.95
C GLN A 311 5.93 4.44 34.21
N ASN A 312 7.03 3.77 33.84
CA ASN A 312 8.39 4.31 33.95
C ASN A 312 8.66 5.47 32.97
N LEU A 313 8.03 5.46 31.80
CA LEU A 313 8.06 6.57 30.85
C LEU A 313 7.22 7.73 31.38
N LEU A 314 6.02 7.44 31.88
CA LEU A 314 5.11 8.44 32.45
C LEU A 314 5.74 9.19 33.62
N SER A 315 6.46 8.50 34.51
CA SER A 315 7.17 9.14 35.64
C SER A 315 8.21 10.15 35.17
N GLN A 316 8.81 9.96 33.99
CA GLN A 316 9.82 10.87 33.45
C GLN A 316 9.18 12.02 32.68
N VAL A 317 8.06 11.80 31.99
CA VAL A 317 7.36 12.83 31.23
C VAL A 317 6.56 13.79 32.13
N VAL A 318 6.10 13.31 33.30
CA VAL A 318 5.25 14.07 34.25
C VAL A 318 6.06 14.77 35.36
N ALA A 319 7.36 14.46 35.52
CA ALA A 319 8.26 15.12 36.48
C ALA A 319 8.70 16.52 36.02
#